data_AF-A0A254RIS0-F1
#
_entry.id   AF-A0A254RIS0-F1
#
_cell.length_a   1.000
_cell.length_b   1.000
_cell.length_c   1.000
_cell.angle_alpha   90.00
_cell.angle_beta   90.00
_cell.angle_gamma   90.00
#
_symmetry.space_group_name_H-M   'P 1'
#
loop_
_entity.id
_entity.type
_entity.pdbx_description
1 polymer ?
#
loop_
_entity_poly.entity_id
_entity_poly.type
_entity_poly.pdbx_seq_one_letter_code
_entity_poly.pdbx_strand_id
1 'polypeptide(L)'
;MVDERDGKIYKTVVIGSQTWMAENLNYADSVQTPSLKERSWCRNDDADECSIFGRLYTWIAAIDSISLANDANDPQNCGYGVVCDRLKDDALALAPVQGVCPNGWHLLSLAEWETLFESVGGCESDFWSVTQNESEDYHGRYAHYVFMTCYADYAFLQGSDRVKSNAMSVRCLED
;
A
#
# COMPACT_ATOMS: atom_id res chain seq x y z
N MET A 1 12.75 6.75 10.84
CA MET A 1 13.37 6.50 9.52
C MET A 1 13.29 7.78 8.69
N VAL A 2 14.31 8.07 7.87
CA VAL A 2 14.32 9.20 6.93
C VAL A 2 14.16 8.66 5.52
N ASP A 3 13.17 9.12 4.77
CA ASP A 3 13.03 8.83 3.34
C ASP A 3 14.00 9.73 2.57
N GLU A 4 15.05 9.15 2.02
CA GLU A 4 16.11 9.91 1.32
C GLU A 4 15.60 10.59 0.03
N ARG A 5 14.46 10.14 -0.50
CA ARG A 5 13.91 10.66 -1.76
C ARG A 5 13.31 12.05 -1.60
N ASP A 6 12.78 12.38 -0.43
CA ASP A 6 12.13 13.66 -0.12
C ASP A 6 12.53 14.29 1.22
N GLY A 7 13.39 13.64 2.00
CA GLY A 7 13.85 14.08 3.32
C GLY A 7 12.82 13.92 4.43
N LYS A 8 11.68 13.26 4.18
CA LYS A 8 10.61 13.11 5.16
C LYS A 8 11.00 12.12 6.25
N ILE A 9 10.76 12.50 7.50
CA ILE A 9 11.02 11.66 8.67
C ILE A 9 9.72 10.95 9.05
N TYR A 10 9.75 9.63 9.04
CA TYR A 10 8.65 8.77 9.50
C TYR A 10 9.02 8.10 10.82
N LYS A 11 8.07 8.06 11.75
CA LYS A 11 8.16 7.23 12.94
C LYS A 11 8.02 5.76 12.55
N THR A 12 8.68 4.91 13.32
CA THR A 12 8.63 3.45 13.17
C THR A 12 8.21 2.80 14.47
N VAL A 13 7.66 1.60 14.39
CA VAL A 13 7.23 0.79 15.53
C VAL A 13 7.56 -0.68 15.28
N VAL A 14 8.03 -1.39 16.30
CA VAL A 14 8.25 -2.83 16.22
C VAL A 14 6.97 -3.53 16.67
N ILE A 15 6.43 -4.40 15.84
CA ILE A 15 5.26 -5.25 16.14
C ILE A 15 5.66 -6.70 15.87
N GLY A 16 5.63 -7.54 16.90
CA GLY A 16 6.20 -8.88 16.81
C GLY A 16 7.69 -8.83 16.43
N SER A 17 8.05 -9.46 15.31
CA SER A 17 9.41 -9.46 14.74
C SER A 17 9.62 -8.44 13.62
N GLN A 18 8.60 -7.65 13.27
CA GLN A 18 8.62 -6.76 12.12
C GLN A 18 8.72 -5.29 12.54
N THR A 19 9.50 -4.49 11.79
CA THR A 19 9.55 -3.03 11.96
C THR A 19 8.65 -2.35 10.93
N TRP A 20 7.65 -1.63 11.43
CA TRP A 20 6.62 -0.97 10.63
C TRP A 20 6.83 0.54 10.58
N MET A 21 6.42 1.18 9.49
CA MET A 21 6.09 2.59 9.52
C MET A 21 4.89 2.81 10.45
N ALA A 22 5.06 3.67 11.46
CA ALA A 22 3.99 4.05 12.38
C ALA A 22 3.07 5.13 11.76
N GLU A 23 3.53 5.80 10.71
CA GLU A 23 2.84 6.85 9.98
C GLU A 23 2.58 6.41 8.53
N ASN A 24 1.51 6.92 7.92
CA ASN A 24 1.24 6.64 6.51
C ASN A 24 2.24 7.37 5.61
N LEU A 25 2.67 6.71 4.54
CA LEU A 25 3.56 7.28 3.53
C LEU A 25 2.95 8.56 2.92
N ASN A 26 3.78 9.56 2.64
CA ASN A 26 3.41 10.82 2.00
C ASN A 26 4.43 11.26 0.94
N TYR A 27 5.04 10.30 0.25
CA TYR A 27 5.93 10.53 -0.88
C TYR A 27 5.14 10.85 -2.16
N ALA A 28 5.54 11.88 -2.90
CA ALA A 28 4.73 12.43 -4.00
C ALA A 28 5.50 12.78 -5.29
N ASP A 29 6.80 12.47 -5.37
CA ASP A 29 7.62 12.86 -6.52
C ASP A 29 7.30 12.02 -7.76
N SER A 30 6.40 12.56 -8.59
CA SER A 30 6.02 11.93 -9.87
C SER A 30 7.05 12.09 -10.99
N VAL A 31 8.14 12.82 -10.76
CA VAL A 31 9.27 12.90 -11.71
C VAL A 31 10.17 11.69 -11.52
N GLN A 32 10.55 11.41 -10.26
CA GLN A 32 11.37 10.23 -9.93
C GLN A 32 10.55 8.94 -9.96
N THR A 33 9.26 9.01 -9.64
CA THR A 33 8.36 7.84 -9.60
C THR A 33 7.14 8.11 -10.49
N PRO A 34 7.27 7.90 -11.83
CA PRO A 34 6.22 8.29 -12.79
C PRO A 34 4.86 7.63 -12.57
N SER A 35 4.82 6.48 -11.88
CA SER A 35 3.58 5.78 -11.53
C SER A 35 2.69 6.59 -10.58
N LEU A 36 3.22 7.61 -9.89
CA LEU A 36 2.47 8.52 -9.02
C LEU A 36 1.64 9.55 -9.80
N LYS A 37 2.00 9.84 -11.06
CA LYS A 37 1.37 10.90 -11.84
C LYS A 37 -0.13 10.62 -12.02
N GLU A 38 -0.95 11.56 -11.51
CA GLU A 38 -2.42 11.48 -11.50
C GLU A 38 -2.99 10.25 -10.78
N ARG A 39 -2.17 9.58 -9.97
CA ARG A 39 -2.46 8.30 -9.31
C ARG A 39 -2.19 8.32 -7.81
N SER A 40 -1.95 9.52 -7.28
CA SER A 40 -1.75 9.77 -5.87
C SER A 40 -2.24 11.18 -5.49
N TRP A 41 -2.89 11.31 -4.34
CA TRP A 41 -3.51 12.57 -3.89
C TRP A 41 -3.64 12.63 -2.37
N CYS A 42 -3.95 13.84 -1.88
CA CYS A 42 -4.37 14.06 -0.50
C CYS A 42 -5.88 13.88 -0.39
N ARG A 43 -6.37 13.58 0.82
CA ARG A 43 -7.82 13.57 1.05
C ARG A 43 -8.39 14.95 0.72
N ASN A 44 -9.56 14.98 0.08
CA ASN A 44 -10.26 16.21 -0.32
C ASN A 44 -9.43 17.16 -1.20
N ASP A 45 -8.35 16.68 -1.81
CA ASP A 45 -7.35 17.51 -2.50
C ASP A 45 -6.70 18.58 -1.61
N ASP A 46 -6.72 18.37 -0.30
CA ASP A 46 -6.19 19.29 0.68
C ASP A 46 -4.77 18.86 1.11
N ALA A 47 -3.79 19.73 0.87
CA ALA A 47 -2.40 19.47 1.22
C ALA A 47 -2.20 19.28 2.74
N ASP A 48 -3.02 19.91 3.57
CA ASP A 48 -2.94 19.77 5.03
C ASP A 48 -3.38 18.36 5.47
N GLU A 49 -4.36 17.77 4.79
CA GLU A 49 -4.77 16.38 5.03
C GLU A 49 -3.63 15.39 4.76
N CYS A 50 -2.81 15.61 3.72
CA CYS A 50 -1.60 14.79 3.50
C CYS A 50 -0.59 14.89 4.64
N SER A 51 -0.49 16.07 5.27
CA SER A 51 0.46 16.30 6.36
C SER A 51 0.04 15.57 7.64
N ILE A 52 -1.27 15.42 7.85
CA ILE A 52 -1.85 14.78 9.04
C ILE A 52 -2.02 13.26 8.83
N PHE A 53 -2.59 12.87 7.69
CA PHE A 53 -3.06 11.51 7.44
C PHE A 53 -2.19 10.72 6.47
N GLY A 54 -1.19 11.37 5.86
CA GLY A 54 -0.45 10.81 4.74
C GLY A 54 -1.22 10.86 3.44
N ARG A 55 -0.64 10.28 2.40
CA ARG A 55 -1.11 10.35 1.02
C ARG A 55 -1.82 9.07 0.62
N LEU A 56 -2.72 9.21 -0.35
CA LEU A 56 -3.43 8.10 -0.97
C LEU A 56 -2.73 7.70 -2.26
N TYR A 57 -2.62 6.40 -2.50
CA TYR A 57 -1.98 5.79 -3.67
C TYR A 57 -2.93 4.78 -4.31
N THR A 58 -3.13 4.87 -5.62
CA THR A 58 -3.74 3.74 -6.34
C THR A 58 -2.83 2.51 -6.26
N TRP A 59 -3.36 1.32 -6.55
CA TRP A 59 -2.54 0.11 -6.60
C TRP A 59 -1.35 0.25 -7.56
N ILE A 60 -1.56 0.84 -8.74
CA ILE A 60 -0.53 1.13 -9.76
C ILE A 60 0.59 2.00 -9.19
N ALA A 61 0.23 3.04 -8.43
CA ALA A 61 1.18 3.92 -7.77
C ALA A 61 1.91 3.20 -6.63
N ALA A 62 1.19 2.41 -5.83
CA ALA A 62 1.75 1.69 -4.69
C ALA A 62 2.81 0.67 -5.13
N ILE A 63 2.54 -0.17 -6.14
CA ILE A 63 3.51 -1.17 -6.62
C ILE A 63 4.59 -0.58 -7.53
N ASP A 64 4.51 0.72 -7.83
CA ASP A 64 5.30 1.38 -8.86
C ASP A 64 5.33 0.60 -10.18
N SER A 65 4.14 0.39 -10.77
CA SER A 65 4.00 -0.53 -11.90
C SER A 65 4.80 -0.12 -13.14
N ILE A 66 5.17 1.16 -13.25
CA ILE A 66 6.02 1.66 -14.33
C ILE A 66 7.46 1.18 -14.14
N SER A 67 7.97 1.19 -12.91
CA SER A 67 9.28 0.61 -12.60
C SER A 67 9.28 -0.89 -12.87
N LEU A 68 8.27 -1.61 -12.39
CA LEU A 68 8.12 -3.05 -12.62
C LEU A 68 8.05 -3.42 -14.11
N ALA A 69 7.33 -2.66 -14.93
CA ALA A 69 7.23 -2.90 -16.37
C ALA A 69 8.55 -2.63 -17.12
N ASN A 70 9.42 -1.79 -16.56
CA ASN A 70 10.71 -1.43 -17.15
C ASN A 70 11.89 -2.18 -16.52
N ASP A 71 11.64 -3.16 -15.64
CA ASP A 71 12.69 -4.00 -15.08
C ASP A 71 13.44 -4.71 -16.22
N ALA A 72 14.76 -4.60 -16.22
CA ALA A 72 15.59 -5.11 -17.32
C ALA A 72 15.70 -6.64 -17.31
N ASN A 73 15.49 -7.28 -16.16
CA ASN A 73 15.68 -8.72 -15.97
C ASN A 73 14.35 -9.47 -15.91
N ASP A 74 13.33 -8.87 -15.29
CA ASP A 74 12.03 -9.49 -15.03
C ASP A 74 10.87 -8.48 -15.20
N PRO A 75 10.62 -7.98 -16.43
CA PRO A 75 9.60 -6.98 -16.67
C PRO A 75 8.19 -7.51 -16.34
N GLN A 76 7.50 -6.84 -15.42
CA GLN A 76 6.14 -7.21 -15.02
C GLN A 76 5.12 -6.27 -15.67
N ASN A 77 4.23 -6.82 -16.50
CA ASN A 77 3.07 -6.09 -16.98
C ASN A 77 1.88 -6.29 -16.02
N CYS A 78 1.80 -5.45 -14.99
CA CYS A 78 0.75 -5.53 -13.97
C CYS A 78 0.25 -4.19 -13.48
N GLY A 79 -0.86 -4.22 -12.74
CA GLY A 79 -1.54 -3.03 -12.28
C GLY A 79 -3.05 -3.29 -12.15
N TYR A 80 -3.86 -2.41 -12.72
CA TYR A 80 -5.31 -2.52 -12.62
C TYR A 80 -5.85 -3.82 -13.23
N GLY A 81 -6.51 -4.64 -12.41
CA GLY A 81 -7.12 -5.89 -12.84
C GLY A 81 -6.12 -6.96 -13.32
N VAL A 82 -4.81 -6.69 -13.22
CA VAL A 82 -3.75 -7.58 -13.69
C VAL A 82 -2.74 -7.76 -12.58
N VAL A 83 -2.72 -8.95 -12.00
CA VAL A 83 -1.72 -9.37 -11.00
C VAL A 83 -0.36 -9.50 -11.69
N CYS A 84 0.73 -9.07 -11.03
CA CYS A 84 2.10 -9.28 -11.53
C CYS A 84 2.42 -10.77 -11.60
N ASP A 85 3.09 -11.22 -12.64
CA ASP A 85 3.42 -12.63 -12.82
C ASP A 85 4.20 -13.18 -11.62
N ARG A 86 5.15 -12.39 -11.10
CA ARG A 86 5.88 -12.69 -9.84
C ARG A 86 5.01 -12.80 -8.57
N LEU A 87 3.76 -12.35 -8.64
CA LEU A 87 2.76 -12.40 -7.57
C LEU A 87 1.65 -13.43 -7.83
N LYS A 88 1.67 -14.16 -8.96
CA LYS A 88 0.62 -15.11 -9.35
C LYS A 88 0.80 -16.50 -8.77
N ASP A 89 2.05 -16.94 -8.66
CA ASP A 89 2.36 -18.17 -7.94
C ASP A 89 2.30 -17.84 -6.43
N ASP A 90 2.19 -18.84 -5.55
CA ASP A 90 2.12 -18.70 -4.08
C ASP A 90 3.27 -17.86 -3.45
N ALA A 91 4.18 -17.34 -4.28
CA ALA A 91 5.18 -16.30 -4.05
C ALA A 91 4.65 -14.96 -3.50
N LEU A 92 3.34 -14.72 -3.48
CA LEU A 92 2.73 -13.69 -2.61
C LEU A 92 3.04 -13.90 -1.13
N ALA A 93 3.42 -15.13 -0.74
CA ALA A 93 3.83 -15.45 0.63
C ALA A 93 5.31 -15.14 0.93
N LEU A 94 6.19 -14.82 -0.02
CA LEU A 94 7.64 -14.81 0.30
C LEU A 94 8.47 -13.65 -0.28
N ALA A 95 8.04 -12.96 -1.34
CA ALA A 95 8.89 -11.95 -1.99
C ALA A 95 8.32 -10.52 -1.84
N PRO A 96 8.90 -9.68 -0.97
CA PRO A 96 8.46 -8.30 -0.82
C PRO A 96 8.62 -7.49 -2.13
N VAL A 97 7.66 -6.61 -2.39
CA VAL A 97 7.72 -5.62 -3.47
C VAL A 97 8.07 -4.29 -2.84
N GLN A 98 9.21 -3.68 -3.18
CA GLN A 98 9.53 -2.33 -2.69
C GLN A 98 8.41 -1.35 -3.07
N GLY A 99 8.06 -1.28 -4.35
CA GLY A 99 7.04 -0.37 -4.86
C GLY A 99 7.36 1.09 -4.51
N VAL A 100 6.37 1.82 -4.02
CA VAL A 100 6.49 3.22 -3.61
C VAL A 100 7.24 3.40 -2.29
N CYS A 101 7.58 2.32 -1.58
CA CYS A 101 8.32 2.42 -0.33
C CYS A 101 9.77 2.88 -0.53
N PRO A 102 10.38 3.53 0.47
CA PRO A 102 11.79 3.91 0.41
C PRO A 102 12.72 2.70 0.26
N ASN A 103 13.97 2.93 -0.12
CA ASN A 103 14.97 1.86 -0.16
C ASN A 103 15.12 1.22 1.23
N GLY A 104 15.24 -0.11 1.28
CA GLY A 104 15.26 -0.87 2.54
C GLY A 104 13.88 -1.07 3.16
N TRP A 105 12.82 -0.71 2.45
CA TRP A 105 11.43 -0.84 2.90
C TRP A 105 10.55 -1.35 1.76
N HIS A 106 9.51 -2.09 2.10
CA HIS A 106 8.63 -2.71 1.10
C HIS A 106 7.14 -2.66 1.46
N LEU A 107 6.32 -2.88 0.44
CA LEU A 107 4.92 -3.22 0.59
C LEU A 107 4.78 -4.64 1.13
N LEU A 108 3.90 -4.79 2.10
CA LEU A 108 3.62 -6.05 2.78
C LEU A 108 3.22 -7.17 1.82
N SER A 109 3.89 -8.30 1.97
CA SER A 109 3.48 -9.60 1.43
C SER A 109 2.38 -10.24 2.28
N LEU A 110 1.78 -11.32 1.78
CA LEU A 110 0.74 -12.05 2.51
C LEU A 110 1.28 -12.67 3.82
N ALA A 111 2.48 -13.26 3.81
CA ALA A 111 3.06 -13.84 5.01
C ALA A 111 3.42 -12.80 6.07
N GLU A 112 3.77 -11.58 5.64
CA GLU A 112 4.02 -10.49 6.58
C GLU A 112 2.74 -10.00 7.23
N TRP A 113 1.62 -10.02 6.50
CA TRP A 113 0.29 -9.80 7.09
C TRP A 113 -0.06 -10.89 8.10
N GLU A 114 0.19 -12.17 7.79
CA GLU A 114 -0.05 -13.27 8.73
C GLU A 114 0.77 -13.12 10.02
N THR A 115 2.06 -12.78 9.90
CA THR A 115 2.95 -12.52 11.05
C THR A 115 2.42 -11.41 11.94
N LEU A 116 1.89 -10.34 11.35
CA LEU A 116 1.27 -9.25 12.11
C LEU A 116 0.05 -9.75 12.88
N PHE A 117 -0.87 -10.48 12.24
CA PHE A 117 -2.09 -10.96 12.88
C PHE A 117 -1.80 -11.92 14.04
N GLU A 118 -0.78 -12.77 13.91
CA GLU A 118 -0.29 -13.60 15.02
C GLU A 118 0.22 -12.74 16.19
N SER A 119 0.95 -11.66 15.89
CA SER A 119 1.56 -10.81 16.92
C SER A 119 0.59 -9.92 17.69
N VAL A 120 -0.45 -9.39 17.02
CA VAL A 120 -1.45 -8.51 17.64
C VAL A 120 -2.61 -9.28 18.28
N GLY A 121 -2.74 -10.57 17.96
CA GLY A 121 -3.76 -11.47 18.48
C GLY A 121 -5.13 -11.20 17.86
N GLY A 122 -5.50 -11.97 16.85
CA GLY A 122 -6.86 -11.95 16.31
C GLY A 122 -7.00 -12.56 14.92
N CYS A 123 -8.25 -12.85 14.56
CA CYS A 123 -8.71 -13.17 13.20
C CYS A 123 -9.33 -11.97 12.47
N GLU A 124 -9.36 -10.82 13.16
CA GLU A 124 -9.85 -9.52 12.71
C GLU A 124 -8.95 -8.46 13.35
N SER A 125 -8.25 -7.68 12.53
CA SER A 125 -7.59 -6.46 13.02
C SER A 125 -7.87 -5.32 12.06
N ASP A 126 -8.52 -4.29 12.58
CA ASP A 126 -8.92 -3.12 11.81
C ASP A 126 -7.77 -2.12 11.77
N PHE A 127 -7.06 -2.10 10.65
CA PHE A 127 -6.18 -0.98 10.34
C PHE A 127 -7.05 0.16 9.81
N TRP A 128 -7.08 1.28 10.53
CA TRP A 128 -7.76 2.49 10.05
C TRP A 128 -6.91 3.11 8.92
N SER A 129 -7.32 2.91 7.66
CA SER A 129 -6.90 3.78 6.57
C SER A 129 -7.90 4.91 6.43
N VAL A 130 -7.42 6.02 5.90
CA VAL A 130 -8.12 7.30 5.81
C VAL A 130 -9.05 7.36 4.58
N THR A 131 -9.35 6.22 3.94
CA THR A 131 -10.18 6.19 2.74
C THR A 131 -11.66 6.10 3.12
N GLN A 132 -12.46 7.10 2.78
CA GLN A 132 -13.91 6.92 2.64
C GLN A 132 -14.22 6.74 1.15
N ASN A 133 -15.08 5.77 0.85
CA ASN A 133 -15.78 5.71 -0.42
C ASN A 133 -17.07 6.55 -0.27
N GLU A 134 -17.27 7.54 -1.13
CA GLU A 134 -18.59 8.15 -1.29
C GLU A 134 -19.44 7.22 -2.15
N SER A 135 -20.05 6.20 -1.53
CA SER A 135 -21.25 5.58 -2.10
C SER A 135 -22.33 5.46 -1.03
N GLU A 136 -23.30 6.38 -1.13
CA GLU A 136 -24.59 6.29 -0.47
C GLU A 136 -25.37 5.14 -1.12
N ASP A 137 -25.24 3.89 -0.64
CA ASP A 137 -26.39 2.95 -0.61
C ASP A 137 -26.12 1.54 -0.04
N TYR A 138 -24.97 1.25 0.58
CA TYR A 138 -24.83 -0.01 1.32
C TYR A 138 -24.10 0.18 2.64
N HIS A 139 -24.73 -0.26 3.73
CA HIS A 139 -24.26 -0.14 5.10
C HIS A 139 -22.83 -0.67 5.29
N GLY A 140 -21.85 0.23 5.44
CA GLY A 140 -20.51 -0.11 5.94
C GLY A 140 -19.50 1.01 5.72
N ARG A 141 -18.88 1.50 6.81
CA ARG A 141 -17.70 2.38 6.74
C ARG A 141 -16.51 1.50 6.39
N TYR A 142 -16.03 1.54 5.15
CA TYR A 142 -14.83 0.78 4.77
C TYR A 142 -13.62 1.73 4.71
N ALA A 143 -12.70 1.56 5.65
CA ALA A 143 -11.30 1.82 5.36
C ALA A 143 -10.90 0.75 4.36
N HIS A 144 -10.54 1.14 3.15
CA HIS A 144 -9.92 0.20 2.25
C HIS A 144 -8.58 -0.20 2.92
N TYR A 145 -8.26 -1.46 2.84
CA TYR A 145 -6.97 -2.14 2.98
C TYR A 145 -7.25 -3.50 2.34
N VAL A 146 -6.24 -4.34 2.17
CA VAL A 146 -6.49 -5.77 1.95
C VAL A 146 -7.34 -6.26 3.13
N PHE A 147 -8.60 -6.59 2.88
CA PHE A 147 -9.49 -7.18 3.88
C PHE A 147 -9.14 -8.67 4.00
N MET A 148 -8.49 -9.04 5.10
CA MET A 148 -8.20 -10.43 5.43
C MET A 148 -9.05 -10.80 6.65
N THR A 149 -10.14 -11.54 6.41
CA THR A 149 -10.93 -12.14 7.49
C THR A 149 -10.71 -13.63 7.49
N CYS A 150 -10.65 -14.26 8.66
CA CYS A 150 -10.46 -15.71 8.78
C CYS A 150 -11.68 -16.55 8.37
N TYR A 151 -12.45 -16.10 7.39
CA TYR A 151 -13.42 -16.92 6.67
C TYR A 151 -13.03 -16.98 5.20
N ALA A 152 -12.11 -17.91 4.92
CA ALA A 152 -11.70 -18.37 3.58
C ALA A 152 -10.77 -17.44 2.78
N ASP A 153 -9.48 -17.80 2.78
CA ASP A 153 -8.57 -17.97 1.64
C ASP A 153 -8.44 -16.88 0.55
N TYR A 154 -9.01 -15.69 0.71
CA TYR A 154 -9.02 -14.70 -0.38
C TYR A 154 -8.76 -13.27 0.13
N ALA A 155 -7.62 -12.72 -0.30
CA ALA A 155 -7.34 -11.30 -0.29
C ALA A 155 -7.69 -10.71 -1.67
N PHE A 156 -8.44 -9.62 -1.70
CA PHE A 156 -8.83 -8.94 -2.93
C PHE A 156 -8.49 -7.47 -2.85
N LEU A 157 -7.76 -6.98 -3.85
CA LEU A 157 -7.50 -5.58 -4.08
C LEU A 157 -8.41 -5.11 -5.22
N GLN A 158 -9.53 -4.44 -4.90
CA GLN A 158 -10.15 -3.55 -5.87
C GLN A 158 -9.73 -2.13 -5.58
N GLY A 159 -8.96 -1.58 -6.52
CA GLY A 159 -8.91 -0.14 -6.71
C GLY A 159 -9.07 0.14 -8.20
N SER A 160 -10.12 0.86 -8.60
CA SER A 160 -10.13 1.46 -9.93
C SER A 160 -9.07 2.55 -10.02
N ASP A 161 -8.43 2.60 -11.18
CA ASP A 161 -7.20 3.33 -11.52
C ASP A 161 -7.38 4.83 -11.75
N ARG A 162 -8.62 5.34 -11.71
CA ARG A 162 -8.94 6.74 -12.05
C ARG A 162 -9.79 7.47 -11.02
N VAL A 163 -10.32 6.78 -10.02
CA VAL A 163 -11.30 7.37 -9.10
C VAL A 163 -10.67 7.57 -7.73
N LYS A 164 -10.83 8.77 -7.18
CA LYS A 164 -10.21 9.17 -5.92
C LYS A 164 -10.59 8.29 -4.73
N SER A 165 -11.77 7.68 -4.81
CA SER A 165 -12.33 6.83 -3.76
C SER A 165 -11.64 5.48 -3.59
N ASN A 166 -10.77 5.08 -4.52
CA ASN A 166 -10.16 3.75 -4.56
C ASN A 166 -8.67 3.72 -4.19
N ALA A 167 -8.06 4.88 -3.88
CA ALA A 167 -6.67 4.92 -3.46
C ALA A 167 -6.52 4.80 -1.96
N MET A 168 -5.34 4.31 -1.58
CA MET A 168 -5.04 3.75 -0.29
C MET A 168 -3.91 4.46 0.43
N SER A 169 -4.02 4.56 1.75
CA SER A 169 -2.85 4.85 2.57
C SER A 169 -1.86 3.67 2.49
N VAL A 170 -0.58 3.97 2.27
CA VAL A 170 0.49 2.96 2.26
C VAL A 170 1.26 3.04 3.57
N ARG A 171 1.59 1.88 4.13
CA ARG A 171 2.59 1.72 5.20
C ARG A 171 3.58 0.67 4.75
N CYS A 172 4.86 0.98 4.94
CA CYS A 172 5.95 0.11 4.53
C CYS A 172 6.50 -0.66 5.72
N LEU A 173 7.08 -1.81 5.44
CA LEU A 173 7.82 -2.64 6.37
C LEU A 173 9.32 -2.54 6.07
N GLU A 174 10.17 -2.61 7.09
CA GLU A 174 11.64 -2.64 6.93
C GLU A 174 12.09 -4.02 6.43
N ASP A 175 13.08 -4.05 5.52
CA ASP A 175 13.71 -5.27 4.97
C ASP A 175 14.54 -6.06 6.01
#